data_AF-A0A1F8H877-F1
#
_entry.id   AF-A0A1F8H877-F1
#
_cell.length_a   1.000
_cell.length_b   1.000
_cell.length_c   1.000
_cell.angle_alpha   90.00
_cell.angle_beta   90.00
_cell.angle_gamma   90.00
#
_symmetry.space_group_name_H-M   'P 1'
#
loop_
_entity.id
_entity.type
_entity.pdbx_description
1 polymer ?
#
loop_
_entity_poly.entity_id
_entity_poly.type
_entity_poly.pdbx_seq_one_letter_code
_entity_poly.pdbx_strand_id
1 'polypeptide(L)' 'MKVIMDNKKLITVVVIMMLIMAGGIGFWYWSKSKQAPSSSLGSQIFEKTQNPLEGQVPDTNPFKDQKNPLDAIYQNPFE' A
#
# COMPACT_ATOMS: atom_id res chain seq x y z
N MET A 1 -15.36 24.00 -34.01
CA MET A 1 -14.46 23.44 -35.04
C MET A 1 -14.96 22.05 -35.39
N LYS A 2 -15.57 21.85 -36.57
CA LYS A 2 -16.17 20.56 -36.96
C LYS A 2 -15.09 19.73 -37.65
N VAL A 3 -14.56 18.73 -36.96
CA VAL A 3 -13.57 17.81 -37.54
C VAL A 3 -14.31 16.87 -38.48
N ILE A 4 -14.17 17.07 -39.79
CA ILE A 4 -14.67 16.15 -40.81
C ILE A 4 -13.54 15.15 -41.05
N MET A 5 -13.63 13.96 -40.44
CA MET A 5 -12.68 12.87 -40.67
C MET A 5 -13.20 11.96 -41.78
N ASP A 6 -12.35 11.67 -42.75
CA ASP A 6 -12.64 10.70 -43.82
C ASP A 6 -12.84 9.30 -43.21
N ASN A 7 -13.75 8.48 -43.77
CA ASN A 7 -14.06 7.16 -43.23
C ASN A 7 -12.83 6.26 -43.04
N LYS A 8 -11.85 6.33 -43.96
CA LYS A 8 -10.58 5.59 -43.82
C LYS A 8 -9.76 6.05 -42.62
N LYS A 9 -9.69 7.36 -42.36
CA LYS A 9 -8.99 7.92 -41.19
C LYS A 9 -9.73 7.60 -39.89
N LEU A 10 -11.07 7.62 -39.93
CA LEU A 10 -11.91 7.27 -38.79
C LEU A 10 -11.72 5.80 -38.39
N ILE A 11 -11.71 4.88 -39.37
CA ILE A 11 -11.43 3.45 -39.14
C ILE A 11 -10.04 3.27 -38.53
N THR A 12 -9.01 3.93 -39.06
CA THR A 12 -7.64 3.84 -38.50
C THR A 12 -7.57 4.32 -37.05
N VAL A 13 -8.23 5.44 -36.72
CA VAL A 13 -8.27 5.96 -35.35
C VAL A 13 -8.97 4.98 -34.39
N VAL A 14 -10.07 4.37 -34.82
CA VAL A 14 -10.81 3.38 -34.00
C VAL A 14 -9.95 2.14 -33.75
N VAL A 15 -9.24 1.64 -34.75
CA VAL A 15 -8.35 0.47 -34.60
C VAL A 15 -7.20 0.75 -33.63
N ILE A 16 -6.57 1.93 -33.73
CA ILE A 16 -5.51 2.35 -32.82
C ILE A 16 -6.06 2.46 -31.38
N MET A 17 -7.24 3.05 -31.21
CA MET A 17 -7.87 3.19 -29.91
C MET A 17 -8.18 1.83 -29.27
N MET A 18 -8.66 0.85 -30.05
CA MET A 18 -8.87 -0.52 -29.57
C MET A 18 -7.57 -1.20 -29.15
N LEU A 19 -6.48 -1.04 -29.91
CA LEU A 19 -5.18 -1.61 -29.54
C LEU A 19 -4.62 -1.01 -28.26
N ILE A 20 -4.78 0.29 -28.05
CA ILE A 20 -4.36 0.97 -26.80
C ILE A 20 -5.21 0.47 -25.62
N MET A 21 -6.51 0.32 -25.79
CA MET A 21 -7.38 -0.21 -24.74
C MET A 21 -7.05 -1.67 -24.41
N ALA A 22 -6.87 -2.53 -25.41
CA ALA A 22 -6.49 -3.93 -25.20
C ALA A 22 -5.11 -4.06 -24.54
N GLY A 23 -4.12 -3.27 -24.98
CA GLY A 23 -2.79 -3.21 -24.38
C GLY A 23 -2.81 -2.68 -22.95
N GLY A 24 -3.57 -1.62 -22.68
CA GLY A 24 -3.72 -1.04 -21.35
C GLY A 24 -4.40 -1.99 -20.36
N ILE A 25 -5.51 -2.62 -20.76
CA ILE A 25 -6.23 -3.59 -19.92
C ILE A 25 -5.38 -4.84 -19.69
N GLY A 26 -4.72 -5.36 -20.74
CA GLY A 26 -3.83 -6.51 -20.63
C GLY A 26 -2.61 -6.24 -19.73
N PHE A 27 -1.98 -5.07 -19.89
CA PHE A 27 -0.87 -4.64 -19.05
C PHE A 27 -1.30 -4.44 -17.59
N TRP A 28 -2.46 -3.83 -17.34
CA TRP A 28 -2.99 -3.65 -15.98
C TRP A 28 -3.28 -4.99 -15.30
N TYR A 29 -3.89 -5.94 -16.02
CA TYR A 29 -4.15 -7.28 -15.49
C TYR A 29 -2.86 -8.04 -15.17
N TRP A 30 -1.86 -7.98 -16.06
CA TRP A 30 -0.54 -8.57 -15.83
C TRP A 30 0.21 -7.90 -14.68
N SER A 31 0.14 -6.57 -14.56
CA SER A 31 0.76 -5.82 -13.47
C SER A 31 0.14 -6.19 -12.11
N LYS A 32 -1.20 -6.31 -12.05
CA LYS A 32 -1.90 -6.75 -10.85
C LYS A 32 -1.49 -8.17 -10.42
N SER A 33 -1.24 -9.07 -11.38
CA SER A 33 -0.77 -10.43 -11.11
C SER A 33 0.64 -10.50 -10.49
N LYS A 34 1.42 -9.42 -10.60
CA LYS A 34 2.77 -9.31 -10.03
C LYS A 34 2.81 -8.62 -8.67
N GLN A 35 1.69 -8.13 -8.16
CA GLN A 35 1.63 -7.68 -6.78
C GLN A 35 1.74 -8.92 -5.89
N ALA A 36 2.91 -9.09 -5.28
CA ALA A 36 3.11 -10.11 -4.27
C ALA A 36 2.06 -9.93 -3.17
N PRO A 37 1.52 -11.02 -2.61
CA PRO A 37 0.59 -10.91 -1.50
C PRO A 37 1.22 -10.09 -0.39
N SER A 38 0.46 -9.16 0.18
CA SER A 38 0.89 -8.24 1.25
C SER A 38 1.44 -8.95 2.50
N SER A 39 1.26 -10.27 2.58
CA SER A 39 1.78 -11.11 3.63
C SER A 39 2.65 -12.20 3.01
N SER A 40 3.94 -11.90 2.86
CA SER A 40 4.96 -12.89 2.54
C SER A 40 5.42 -13.59 3.82
N LEU A 41 5.91 -14.82 3.72
CA LEU A 41 6.48 -15.53 4.89
C LEU A 41 7.59 -14.71 5.56
N GLY A 42 8.39 -13.99 4.77
CA GLY A 42 9.44 -13.10 5.29
C GLY A 42 8.88 -11.91 6.08
N SER A 43 7.81 -11.27 5.62
CA SER A 43 7.18 -10.15 6.33
C SER A 43 6.52 -10.61 7.63
N GLN A 44 5.90 -11.79 7.65
CA GLN A 44 5.34 -12.38 8.88
C GLN A 44 6.43 -12.72 9.90
N ILE A 45 7.56 -13.29 9.47
CA ILE A 45 8.69 -13.57 10.36
C ILE A 45 9.27 -12.25 10.90
N PHE A 46 9.46 -11.25 10.04
CA PHE A 46 9.99 -9.95 10.44
C PHE A 46 9.11 -9.28 11.51
N GLU A 47 7.80 -9.16 11.28
CA GLU A 47 6.85 -8.61 12.26
C GLU A 47 6.88 -9.40 13.57
N LYS A 48 6.90 -10.73 13.50
CA LYS A 48 6.98 -11.58 14.69
C LYS A 48 8.31 -11.48 15.43
N THR A 49 9.41 -11.14 14.75
CA THR A 49 10.71 -10.88 15.40
C THR A 49 10.82 -9.49 16.04
N GLN A 50 10.07 -8.50 15.54
CA GLN A 50 10.06 -7.16 16.13
C GLN A 50 9.40 -7.15 17.51
N ASN A 51 8.37 -7.99 17.70
CA ASN A 51 7.69 -8.10 18.99
C ASN A 51 7.29 -9.56 19.30
N PRO A 52 8.26 -10.43 19.66
CA PRO A 52 8.06 -11.87 19.76
C PRO A 52 7.10 -12.30 20.87
N LEU A 53 6.83 -11.41 21.83
CA LEU A 53 5.97 -11.63 22.97
C LEU A 53 4.59 -10.99 22.81
N GLU A 54 4.33 -10.28 21.69
CA GLU A 54 3.07 -9.60 21.44
C GLU A 54 1.91 -10.61 21.50
N GLY A 55 0.99 -10.41 22.44
CA GLY A 55 -0.16 -11.28 22.70
C GLY A 55 0.13 -12.63 23.37
N GLN A 56 1.40 -13.00 23.58
CA GLN A 56 1.76 -14.24 24.32
C GLN A 56 1.88 -14.02 25.82
N VAL A 57 2.30 -12.83 26.22
CA VAL A 57 2.33 -12.46 27.63
C VAL A 57 1.18 -11.50 27.91
N PRO A 58 0.43 -11.71 29.01
CA PRO A 58 -0.44 -10.65 29.48
C PRO A 58 0.41 -9.41 29.70
N ASP A 59 -0.14 -8.24 29.40
CA ASP A 59 0.57 -7.01 29.66
C ASP A 59 0.76 -6.87 31.18
N THR A 60 1.95 -7.20 31.64
CA THR A 60 2.30 -7.30 33.05
C THR A 60 2.73 -5.98 33.64
N ASN A 61 2.72 -4.88 32.88
CA ASN A 61 3.09 -3.58 33.45
C ASN A 61 1.99 -3.13 34.43
N PRO A 62 2.22 -3.13 35.75
CA PRO A 62 1.21 -2.75 36.72
C PRO A 62 0.99 -1.23 36.78
N PHE A 63 1.82 -0.45 36.07
CA PHE A 63 1.78 1.01 36.03
C PHE A 63 1.38 1.56 34.67
N LYS A 64 0.96 0.72 33.72
CA LYS A 64 0.56 1.13 32.36
C LYS A 64 -0.60 2.13 32.33
N ASP A 65 -1.54 2.00 33.26
CA ASP A 65 -2.68 2.92 33.41
C ASP A 65 -2.36 4.08 34.38
N GLN A 66 -1.17 4.06 34.99
CA GLN A 66 -0.71 5.09 35.91
C GLN A 66 0.16 6.10 35.17
N LYS A 67 -0.28 7.35 35.10
CA LYS A 67 0.56 8.45 34.60
C LYS A 67 1.82 8.57 35.46
N ASN A 68 2.99 8.66 34.82
CA ASN A 68 4.24 8.79 35.54
C ASN A 68 4.21 10.12 36.33
N PRO A 69 4.36 10.08 37.67
CA PRO A 69 4.25 11.26 38.51
C PRO A 69 5.32 12.33 38.19
N LEU A 70 6.41 11.94 37.52
CA LEU A 70 7.45 12.85 37.08
C LEU A 70 7.10 13.57 35.77
N ASP A 71 6.13 13.10 34.99
CA ASP A 71 5.72 13.76 33.73
C ASP A 71 5.23 15.20 33.94
N ALA A 72 4.75 15.52 35.15
CA ALA A 72 4.29 16.86 35.49
C ALA A 72 5.43 17.85 35.83
N ILE A 73 6.63 17.34 36.08
CA ILE A 73 7.75 18.09 36.67
C ILE A 73 9.03 17.98 35.84
N TYR A 74 9.15 16.94 35.01
CA TYR A 74 10.29 16.68 34.16
C TYR A 74 10.07 17.30 32.78
N GLN A 75 10.90 18.27 32.43
CA GLN A 75 11.11 18.68 31.04
C GLN A 75 12.38 18.03 30.52
N ASN A 76 12.30 17.38 29.37
CA ASN A 76 13.45 16.81 28.69
C ASN A 76 14.43 17.93 28.32
N PRO A 77 15.67 17.95 28.84
CA PRO A 77 16.61 19.05 28.59
C PRO A 77 17.23 19.03 27.19
N PHE A 78 16.91 18.02 26.39
CA PHE A 78 17.38 17.86 25.01
C PHE A 78 16.26 18.10 23.98
N GLU A 79 15.07 18.48 24.43
CA GLU A 79 13.98 19.00 23.59
C GLU A 79 13.95 20.53 23.55
#